data_AF-A0A7J7HVV4-F1
#
_entry.id   AF-A0A7J7HVV4-F1
#
_cell.length_a   1.000
_cell.length_b   1.000
_cell.length_c   1.000
_cell.angle_alpha   90.00
_cell.angle_beta   90.00
_cell.angle_gamma   90.00
#
_symmetry.space_group_name_H-M   'P 1'
#
loop_
_entity.id
_entity.type
_entity.pdbx_description
1 polymer ?
#
loop_
_entity_poly.entity_id
_entity_poly.type
_entity_poly.pdbx_seq_one_letter_code
_entity_poly.pdbx_strand_id
1 'polypeptide(L)'
;MGKPHLTGLYSVVAWNISTLRPLMFGVAPYNPILGETHHVSRGTLNVLLEQVSHHPPVSALHATDEKEGTTVETMVHGQRHLKLVNKGETYVMDHPNLLIRFLPVPGVHWVGKVRIHCQESGLEAELHLGGSSFISRRAYFRSIKGKVFMSSSMKTIYEINGHWDRVVTVKDVSDGKQTVIYDAKEALSGLKTPILKDPERLWASESSVVWAEVSKNILSKCWDKAREAKTAVEEKERELLRERMAKGEIWVPKHFTVSQNTNVI
;
A
#
# COMPACT_ATOMS: atom_id res chain seq x y z
N MET A 1 -13.38 -19.35 -20.93
CA MET A 1 -12.80 -18.17 -20.25
C MET A 1 -11.34 -18.06 -20.64
N GLY A 2 -10.96 -16.90 -21.18
CA GLY A 2 -9.73 -16.73 -21.96
C GLY A 2 -8.49 -16.64 -21.09
N LYS A 3 -7.43 -17.35 -21.51
CA LYS A 3 -6.05 -17.24 -20.98
C LYS A 3 -5.56 -15.80 -20.72
N PRO A 4 -5.95 -14.75 -21.48
CA PRO A 4 -5.50 -13.37 -21.22
C PRO A 4 -5.83 -12.82 -19.83
N HIS A 5 -7.06 -13.01 -19.35
CA HIS A 5 -7.50 -12.51 -18.02
C HIS A 5 -6.75 -13.18 -16.88
N LEU A 6 -6.41 -14.45 -17.04
CA LEU A 6 -5.64 -15.20 -16.05
C LEU A 6 -4.21 -14.67 -15.93
N THR A 7 -3.55 -14.39 -17.06
CA THR A 7 -2.24 -13.74 -17.09
C THR A 7 -2.30 -12.32 -16.51
N GLY A 8 -3.40 -11.60 -16.77
CA GLY A 8 -3.70 -10.31 -16.14
C GLY A 8 -3.71 -10.42 -14.62
N LEU A 9 -4.53 -11.32 -14.08
CA LEU A 9 -4.64 -11.53 -12.63
C LEU A 9 -3.31 -11.94 -12.00
N TYR A 10 -2.51 -12.83 -12.62
CA TYR A 10 -1.19 -13.19 -12.09
C TYR A 10 -0.26 -11.98 -11.98
N SER A 11 -0.28 -11.12 -13.00
CA SER A 11 0.51 -9.89 -12.99
C SER A 11 0.07 -8.95 -11.86
N VAL A 12 -1.25 -8.83 -11.63
CA VAL A 12 -1.80 -8.01 -10.53
C VAL A 12 -1.49 -8.61 -9.16
N VAL A 13 -1.57 -9.93 -9.01
CA VAL A 13 -1.18 -10.64 -7.77
C VAL A 13 0.31 -10.41 -7.50
N ALA A 14 1.17 -10.59 -8.50
CA ALA A 14 2.60 -10.36 -8.39
C ALA A 14 2.92 -8.91 -8.03
N TRP A 15 2.26 -7.95 -8.68
CA TRP A 15 2.37 -6.52 -8.36
C TRP A 15 1.93 -6.23 -6.92
N ASN A 16 0.80 -6.78 -6.47
CA ASN A 16 0.30 -6.63 -5.11
C ASN A 16 1.30 -7.15 -4.08
N ILE A 17 1.86 -8.35 -4.31
CA ILE A 17 2.91 -8.94 -3.47
C ILE A 17 4.16 -8.06 -3.47
N SER A 18 4.52 -7.48 -4.62
CA SER A 18 5.66 -6.58 -4.76
C SER A 18 5.50 -5.27 -3.97
N THR A 19 4.34 -4.97 -3.39
CA THR A 19 4.17 -3.83 -2.46
C THR A 19 4.53 -4.19 -1.02
N LEU A 20 4.65 -5.49 -0.68
CA LEU A 20 5.03 -5.96 0.64
C LEU A 20 6.52 -5.72 0.85
N ARG A 21 6.87 -5.04 1.95
CA ARG A 21 8.26 -4.76 2.31
C ARG A 21 8.60 -5.31 3.70
N PRO A 22 9.85 -5.78 3.92
CA PRO A 22 10.38 -5.95 5.27
C PRO A 22 10.26 -4.64 6.03
N LEU A 23 9.64 -4.67 7.20
CA LEU A 23 9.56 -3.52 8.09
C LEU A 23 10.52 -3.71 9.26
N MET A 24 11.14 -2.61 9.69
CA MET A 24 12.03 -2.58 10.84
C MET A 24 11.20 -2.38 12.11
N PHE A 25 11.42 -3.25 13.09
CA PHE A 25 10.81 -3.09 14.41
C PHE A 25 11.41 -1.85 15.11
N GLY A 26 10.57 -1.08 15.80
CA GLY A 26 10.98 0.14 16.51
C GLY A 26 11.04 1.41 15.64
N VAL A 27 10.65 1.32 14.37
CA VAL A 27 10.52 2.49 13.48
C VAL A 27 9.05 2.64 13.07
N ALA A 28 8.50 3.84 13.26
CA ALA A 28 7.19 4.22 12.79
C ALA A 28 7.31 5.36 11.78
N PRO A 29 6.47 5.41 10.73
CA PRO A 29 6.39 6.58 9.87
C PRO A 29 5.87 7.78 10.67
N TYR A 30 6.11 8.99 10.18
CA TYR A 30 5.46 10.17 10.71
C TYR A 30 3.95 10.06 10.49
N ASN A 31 3.15 10.56 11.44
CA ASN A 31 1.71 10.69 11.25
C ASN A 31 1.47 11.97 10.42
N PRO A 32 1.01 11.88 9.16
CA PRO A 32 0.93 13.06 8.32
C PRO A 32 -0.04 14.10 8.88
N ILE A 33 0.30 15.38 8.74
CA ILE A 33 -0.61 16.46 9.12
C ILE A 33 -1.76 16.55 8.13
N LEU A 34 -2.91 17.07 8.56
CA LEU A 34 -4.04 17.26 7.65
C LEU A 34 -3.69 18.17 6.46
N GLY A 35 -3.96 17.69 5.24
CA GLY A 35 -3.60 18.38 4.00
C GLY A 35 -2.14 18.22 3.57
N GLU A 36 -1.35 17.41 4.27
CA GLU A 36 -0.02 17.03 3.82
C GLU A 36 -0.10 16.28 2.49
N THR A 37 0.79 16.62 1.55
CA THR A 37 0.84 16.04 0.21
C THR A 37 2.17 15.31 -0.01
N HIS A 38 2.19 14.33 -0.91
CA HIS A 38 3.44 13.76 -1.41
C HIS A 38 3.31 13.47 -2.89
N HIS A 39 4.26 13.96 -3.70
CA HIS A 39 4.26 13.74 -5.14
C HIS A 39 5.57 13.09 -5.59
N VAL A 40 5.46 11.99 -6.35
CA VAL A 40 6.60 11.27 -6.92
C VAL A 40 6.29 10.92 -8.36
N SER A 41 7.26 11.09 -9.25
CA SER A 41 7.15 10.66 -10.64
C SER A 41 8.35 9.83 -11.11
N ARG A 42 8.10 8.91 -12.05
CA ARG A 42 9.11 8.11 -12.73
C ARG A 42 8.68 7.82 -14.16
N GLY A 43 9.32 8.47 -15.13
CA GLY A 43 8.89 8.38 -16.52
C GLY A 43 7.53 9.05 -16.68
N THR A 44 6.52 8.29 -17.12
CA THR A 44 5.14 8.74 -17.29
C THR A 44 4.25 8.40 -16.11
N LEU A 45 4.76 7.64 -15.13
CA LEU A 45 4.07 7.36 -13.89
C LEU A 45 4.17 8.58 -12.96
N ASN A 46 3.02 9.11 -12.55
CA ASN A 46 2.87 10.14 -11.53
C ASN A 46 2.07 9.58 -10.37
N VAL A 47 2.49 9.87 -9.14
CA VAL A 47 1.84 9.42 -7.91
C VAL A 47 1.65 10.61 -7.00
N LEU A 48 0.40 10.92 -6.67
CA LEU A 48 0.01 11.99 -5.76
C LEU A 48 -0.70 11.40 -4.54
N LEU A 49 -0.30 11.86 -3.36
CA LEU A 49 -0.93 11.53 -2.09
C LEU A 49 -1.38 12.81 -1.39
N GLU A 50 -2.48 12.71 -0.63
CA GLU A 50 -2.95 13.76 0.27
C GLU A 50 -3.51 13.15 1.57
N GLN A 51 -3.17 13.74 2.72
CA GLN A 51 -3.82 13.42 3.99
C GLN A 51 -5.18 14.11 4.07
N VAL A 52 -6.25 13.37 3.76
CA VAL A 52 -7.62 13.90 3.66
C VAL A 52 -8.34 13.96 5.02
N SER A 53 -7.88 13.20 6.02
CA SER A 53 -8.38 13.23 7.41
C SER A 53 -7.25 12.93 8.40
N HIS A 54 -7.30 13.50 9.60
CA HIS A 54 -6.32 13.25 10.67
C HIS A 54 -6.91 12.45 11.85
N HIS A 55 -8.21 12.60 12.12
CA HIS A 55 -8.93 11.87 13.18
C HIS A 55 -10.26 11.31 12.66
N PRO A 56 -10.30 10.05 12.18
CA PRO A 56 -9.18 9.11 12.04
C PRO A 56 -8.20 9.49 10.92
N PRO A 57 -6.94 9.01 10.94
CA PRO A 57 -5.98 9.30 9.88
C PRO A 57 -6.36 8.58 8.59
N VAL A 58 -6.60 9.33 7.52
CA VAL A 58 -6.91 8.81 6.17
C VAL A 58 -6.06 9.55 5.16
N SER A 59 -5.29 8.80 4.36
CA SER A 59 -4.58 9.32 3.20
C SER A 59 -5.26 8.80 1.92
N ALA A 60 -5.43 9.67 0.94
CA ALA A 60 -5.83 9.31 -0.40
C ALA A 60 -4.61 9.31 -1.33
N LEU A 61 -4.60 8.39 -2.30
CA LEU A 61 -3.55 8.24 -3.29
C LEU A 61 -4.17 8.05 -4.67
N HIS A 62 -3.59 8.74 -5.64
CA HIS A 62 -3.87 8.56 -7.05
C HIS A 62 -2.56 8.37 -7.80
N ALA A 63 -2.46 7.34 -8.64
CA ALA A 63 -1.34 7.13 -9.53
C ALA A 63 -1.81 6.92 -10.96
N THR A 64 -1.16 7.57 -11.91
CA THR A 64 -1.47 7.48 -13.34
C THR A 64 -0.22 7.31 -14.17
N ASP A 65 -0.28 6.41 -15.14
CA ASP A 65 0.69 6.30 -16.23
C ASP A 65 0.01 6.67 -17.55
N GLU A 66 0.35 7.83 -18.09
CA GLU A 66 -0.27 8.39 -19.29
C GLU A 66 0.00 7.56 -20.56
N LYS A 67 1.13 6.82 -20.62
CA LYS A 67 1.46 5.99 -21.80
C LYS A 67 0.89 4.59 -21.70
N GLU A 68 0.91 4.02 -20.50
CA GLU A 68 0.46 2.64 -20.27
C GLU A 68 -1.02 2.56 -19.84
N GLY A 69 -1.72 3.70 -19.78
CA GLY A 69 -3.15 3.77 -19.43
C GLY A 69 -3.47 3.07 -18.10
N THR A 70 -2.55 3.09 -17.14
CA THR A 70 -2.75 2.42 -15.85
C THR A 70 -3.08 3.46 -14.80
N THR A 71 -4.22 3.30 -14.14
CA THR A 71 -4.67 4.19 -13.06
C THR A 71 -4.85 3.38 -11.78
N VAL A 72 -4.33 3.90 -10.67
CA VAL A 72 -4.51 3.35 -9.33
C VAL A 72 -5.11 4.41 -8.43
N GLU A 73 -6.20 4.07 -7.76
CA GLU A 73 -6.83 4.87 -6.73
C GLU A 73 -6.81 4.09 -5.41
N THR A 74 -6.45 4.75 -4.31
CA THR A 74 -6.34 4.12 -2.99
C THR A 74 -6.76 5.09 -1.89
N MET A 75 -7.49 4.58 -0.90
CA MET A 75 -7.76 5.25 0.38
C MET A 75 -7.19 4.39 1.52
N VAL A 76 -6.47 4.98 2.47
CA VAL A 76 -5.91 4.26 3.63
C VAL A 76 -6.95 4.25 4.75
N HIS A 77 -7.36 3.04 5.17
CA HIS A 77 -8.71 2.64 5.62
C HIS A 77 -9.73 2.36 4.48
N GLY A 78 -9.28 1.79 3.36
CA GLY A 78 -10.14 1.46 2.23
C GLY A 78 -9.61 0.41 1.25
N GLN A 79 -10.41 0.18 0.21
CA GLN A 79 -10.17 -0.73 -0.91
C GLN A 79 -9.30 -0.04 -1.98
N ARG A 80 -8.43 -0.79 -2.67
CA ARG A 80 -7.66 -0.29 -3.83
C ARG A 80 -8.37 -0.63 -5.12
N HIS A 81 -8.37 0.33 -6.03
CA HIS A 81 -8.90 0.16 -7.37
C HIS A 81 -7.72 0.32 -8.35
N LEU A 82 -7.46 -0.73 -9.13
CA LEU A 82 -6.48 -0.72 -10.20
C LEU A 82 -7.22 -0.92 -11.52
N LYS A 83 -7.13 0.07 -12.41
CA LYS A 83 -7.70 0.00 -13.75
C LYS A 83 -6.58 -0.15 -14.77
N LEU A 84 -6.59 -1.27 -15.48
CA LEU A 84 -5.72 -1.54 -16.62
C LEU A 84 -6.47 -1.17 -17.89
N VAL A 85 -6.40 0.10 -18.32
CA VAL A 85 -7.21 0.60 -19.46
C VAL A 85 -6.93 -0.19 -20.74
N ASN A 86 -5.66 -0.50 -21.02
CA ASN A 86 -5.24 -1.26 -22.20
C ASN A 86 -5.79 -2.69 -22.25
N LYS A 87 -6.21 -3.24 -21.11
CA LYS A 87 -6.83 -4.57 -21.02
C LYS A 87 -8.34 -4.52 -20.81
N GLY A 88 -8.90 -3.35 -20.54
CA GLY A 88 -10.30 -3.20 -20.14
C GLY A 88 -10.61 -3.95 -18.83
N GLU A 89 -9.66 -4.02 -17.90
CA GLU A 89 -9.81 -4.75 -16.64
C GLU A 89 -9.74 -3.82 -15.43
N THR A 90 -10.61 -4.07 -14.45
CA THR A 90 -10.69 -3.36 -13.18
C THR A 90 -10.54 -4.35 -12.04
N TYR A 91 -9.51 -4.11 -11.22
CA TYR A 91 -9.17 -4.93 -10.07
C TYR A 91 -9.47 -4.18 -8.78
N VAL A 92 -10.22 -4.86 -7.92
CA VAL A 92 -10.61 -4.37 -6.61
C VAL A 92 -9.87 -5.20 -5.56
N MET A 93 -9.10 -4.56 -4.71
CA MET A 93 -8.11 -5.24 -3.86
C MET A 93 -8.11 -4.75 -2.42
N ASP A 94 -8.03 -5.70 -1.49
CA ASP A 94 -7.84 -5.40 -0.08
C ASP A 94 -6.36 -5.12 0.24
N HIS A 95 -6.09 -4.80 1.51
CA HIS A 95 -4.75 -4.65 2.06
C HIS A 95 -4.51 -5.62 3.22
N PRO A 96 -3.29 -6.12 3.39
CA PRO A 96 -2.95 -6.91 4.57
C PRO A 96 -2.91 -6.04 5.83
N ASN A 97 -3.07 -6.69 6.97
CA ASN A 97 -2.91 -6.05 8.27
C ASN A 97 -1.45 -6.06 8.72
N LEU A 98 -1.09 -5.05 9.51
CA LEU A 98 0.22 -4.96 10.13
C LEU A 98 0.14 -5.46 11.58
N LEU A 99 0.85 -6.55 11.89
CA LEU A 99 0.98 -7.08 13.24
C LEU A 99 2.35 -6.68 13.83
N ILE A 100 2.32 -5.87 14.88
CA ILE A 100 3.49 -5.57 15.72
C ILE A 100 3.45 -6.51 16.92
N ARG A 101 4.45 -7.37 17.03
CA ARG A 101 4.62 -8.30 18.15
C ARG A 101 5.78 -7.82 19.02
N PHE A 102 5.58 -7.76 20.33
CA PHE A 102 6.63 -7.40 21.29
C PHE A 102 7.26 -8.61 21.99
N LEU A 103 6.49 -9.68 22.23
CA LEU A 103 6.96 -10.89 22.91
C LEU A 103 6.54 -12.18 22.15
N PRO A 104 7.30 -13.29 22.27
CA PRO A 104 8.60 -13.42 22.92
C PRO A 104 9.77 -12.90 22.06
N VAL A 105 9.54 -12.73 20.75
CA VAL A 105 10.52 -12.14 19.82
C VAL A 105 9.86 -10.92 19.18
N PRO A 106 10.41 -9.71 19.38
CA PRO A 106 9.92 -8.51 18.73
C PRO A 106 9.94 -8.61 17.21
N GLY A 107 8.90 -8.11 16.54
CA GLY A 107 8.81 -8.18 15.10
C GLY A 107 7.61 -7.45 14.52
N VAL A 108 7.72 -7.11 13.24
CA VAL A 108 6.64 -6.49 12.46
C VAL A 108 6.32 -7.43 11.29
N HIS A 109 5.05 -7.80 11.14
CA HIS A 109 4.62 -8.82 10.20
C HIS A 109 3.38 -8.37 9.42
N TRP A 110 3.41 -8.54 8.11
CA TRP A 110 2.19 -8.53 7.29
C TRP A 110 1.40 -9.81 7.54
N VAL A 111 0.14 -9.68 7.93
CA VAL A 111 -0.75 -10.79 8.25
C VAL A 111 -2.16 -10.57 7.71
N GLY A 112 -2.94 -11.64 7.67
CA GLY A 112 -4.37 -11.59 7.34
C GLY A 112 -4.66 -11.94 5.89
N LYS A 113 -5.93 -11.79 5.53
CA LYS A 113 -6.47 -12.15 4.22
C LYS A 113 -6.47 -10.93 3.30
N VAL A 114 -6.05 -11.12 2.06
CA VAL A 114 -6.12 -10.13 0.98
C VAL A 114 -6.90 -10.75 -0.18
N ARG A 115 -7.98 -10.09 -0.61
CA ARG A 115 -8.73 -10.47 -1.80
C ARG A 115 -8.37 -9.54 -2.96
N ILE A 116 -8.26 -10.10 -4.15
CA ILE A 116 -8.05 -9.38 -5.42
C ILE A 116 -9.12 -9.89 -6.38
N HIS A 117 -10.03 -9.02 -6.80
CA HIS A 117 -11.16 -9.37 -7.64
C HIS A 117 -11.11 -8.60 -8.97
N CYS A 118 -11.11 -9.32 -10.09
CA CYS A 118 -11.30 -8.72 -11.41
C CYS A 118 -12.80 -8.65 -11.73
N GLN A 119 -13.32 -7.44 -11.90
CA GLN A 119 -14.76 -7.21 -12.05
C GLN A 119 -15.32 -7.79 -13.34
N GLU A 120 -14.54 -7.75 -14.43
CA GLU A 120 -15.00 -8.13 -15.77
C GLU A 120 -14.94 -9.65 -16.00
N SER A 121 -13.92 -10.31 -15.45
CA SER A 121 -13.76 -11.77 -15.62
C SER A 121 -14.43 -12.60 -14.53
N GLY A 122 -14.73 -11.98 -13.37
CA GLY A 122 -15.18 -12.70 -12.17
C GLY A 122 -14.12 -13.63 -11.59
N LEU A 123 -12.84 -13.45 -11.97
CA LEU A 123 -11.74 -14.17 -11.33
C LEU A 123 -11.34 -13.48 -10.03
N GLU A 124 -11.02 -14.29 -9.04
CA GLU A 124 -10.57 -13.83 -7.74
C GLU A 124 -9.34 -14.56 -7.27
N ALA A 125 -8.39 -13.83 -6.72
CA ALA A 125 -7.31 -14.38 -5.91
C ALA A 125 -7.57 -14.06 -4.43
N GLU A 126 -7.52 -15.09 -3.59
CA GLU A 126 -7.52 -14.96 -2.14
C GLU A 126 -6.13 -15.36 -1.62
N LEU A 127 -5.49 -14.44 -0.92
CA LEU A 127 -4.16 -14.59 -0.34
C LEU A 127 -4.25 -14.53 1.17
N HIS A 128 -3.52 -15.40 1.85
CA HIS A 128 -3.38 -15.47 3.30
C HIS A 128 -1.92 -15.24 3.64
N LEU A 129 -1.65 -14.12 4.31
CA LEU A 129 -0.33 -13.74 4.77
C LEU A 129 -0.15 -14.17 6.23
N GLY A 130 0.99 -14.80 6.51
CA GLY A 130 1.31 -15.31 7.84
C GLY A 130 0.61 -16.63 8.13
N GLY A 131 1.39 -17.68 8.40
CA GLY A 131 0.86 -18.97 8.82
C GLY A 131 0.50 -19.00 10.30
N SER A 132 -0.64 -19.61 10.65
CA SER A 132 -0.92 -20.01 12.03
C SER A 132 -0.08 -21.25 12.38
N SER A 133 0.58 -21.22 13.54
CA SER A 133 0.90 -22.35 14.42
C SER A 133 2.34 -22.41 14.96
N PHE A 134 2.41 -22.89 16.19
CA PHE A 134 3.55 -22.99 17.10
C PHE A 134 4.60 -24.05 16.71
N ILE A 135 4.46 -24.70 15.55
CA ILE A 135 5.32 -25.82 15.13
C ILE A 135 6.17 -25.35 13.92
N SER A 136 7.43 -25.02 14.22
CA SER A 136 8.48 -24.45 13.35
C SER A 136 8.39 -22.94 13.06
N ARG A 137 9.00 -22.13 13.94
CA ARG A 137 9.11 -20.66 13.81
C ARG A 137 9.81 -20.16 12.53
N ARG A 138 10.54 -21.00 11.79
CA ARG A 138 11.33 -20.59 10.61
C ARG A 138 10.64 -20.85 9.27
N ALA A 139 9.76 -21.84 9.16
CA ALA A 139 9.21 -22.28 7.87
C ALA A 139 8.04 -21.42 7.35
N TYR A 140 7.43 -20.61 8.21
CA TYR A 140 6.22 -19.83 7.88
C TYR A 140 6.39 -18.32 8.04
N PHE A 141 7.61 -17.85 8.29
CA PHE A 141 7.90 -16.42 8.28
C PHE A 141 7.75 -15.90 6.85
N ARG A 142 6.92 -14.87 6.69
CA ARG A 142 6.67 -14.21 5.38
C ARG A 142 6.07 -15.14 4.32
N SER A 143 5.48 -16.25 4.77
CA SER A 143 4.79 -17.16 3.86
C SER A 143 3.51 -16.52 3.32
N ILE A 144 3.19 -16.86 2.08
CA ILE A 144 1.91 -16.58 1.46
C ILE A 144 1.31 -17.90 0.96
N LYS A 145 0.05 -18.10 1.27
CA LYS A 145 -0.77 -19.18 0.73
C LYS A 145 -2.03 -18.58 0.12
N GLY A 146 -2.55 -19.17 -0.93
CA GLY A 146 -3.74 -18.63 -1.55
C GLY A 146 -4.31 -19.52 -2.62
N LYS A 147 -5.35 -19.03 -3.25
CA LYS A 147 -6.06 -19.71 -4.33
C LYS A 147 -6.61 -18.70 -5.32
N VAL A 148 -6.69 -19.12 -6.58
CA VAL A 148 -7.45 -18.43 -7.62
C VAL A 148 -8.68 -19.24 -7.94
N PHE A 149 -9.83 -18.58 -7.95
CA PHE A 149 -11.12 -19.20 -8.22
C PHE A 149 -12.03 -18.25 -8.99
N MET A 150 -13.13 -18.78 -9.48
CA MET A 150 -14.17 -18.00 -10.13
C MET A 150 -15.27 -17.66 -9.14
N SER A 151 -15.67 -16.39 -9.04
CA SER A 151 -16.68 -15.93 -8.08
C SER A 151 -17.99 -16.69 -8.20
N SER A 152 -18.41 -17.01 -9.43
CA SER A 152 -19.71 -17.64 -9.70
C SER A 152 -19.80 -19.11 -9.26
N SER A 153 -18.69 -19.85 -9.30
CA SER A 153 -18.67 -21.29 -8.99
C SER A 153 -17.91 -21.62 -7.72
N MET A 154 -17.13 -20.68 -7.18
CA MET A 154 -16.18 -20.89 -6.09
C MET A 154 -15.16 -22.02 -6.34
N LYS A 155 -15.10 -22.53 -7.59
CA LYS A 155 -14.20 -23.60 -7.99
C LYS A 155 -12.78 -23.06 -8.04
N THR A 156 -11.89 -23.66 -7.26
CA THR A 156 -10.46 -23.34 -7.30
C THR A 156 -9.86 -23.87 -8.58
N ILE A 157 -9.12 -23.01 -9.27
CA ILE A 157 -8.44 -23.29 -10.55
C ILE A 157 -6.93 -23.31 -10.34
N TYR A 158 -6.43 -22.48 -9.42
CA TYR A 158 -5.00 -22.42 -9.09
C TYR A 158 -4.76 -22.30 -7.59
N GLU A 159 -3.63 -22.83 -7.14
CA GLU A 159 -3.12 -22.68 -5.78
C GLU A 159 -1.89 -21.76 -5.79
N ILE A 160 -1.84 -20.79 -4.89
CA ILE A 160 -0.72 -19.86 -4.73
C ILE A 160 0.06 -20.25 -3.48
N ASN A 161 1.37 -20.44 -3.61
CA ASN A 161 2.24 -20.79 -2.49
C ASN A 161 3.61 -20.14 -2.64
N GLY A 162 4.19 -19.69 -1.52
CA GLY A 162 5.58 -19.26 -1.48
C GLY A 162 5.87 -18.32 -0.31
N HIS A 163 6.86 -17.45 -0.52
CA HIS A 163 7.24 -16.41 0.43
C HIS A 163 7.37 -15.08 -0.30
N TRP A 164 6.73 -14.02 0.22
CA TRP A 164 6.69 -12.72 -0.45
C TRP A 164 8.04 -11.98 -0.45
N ASP A 165 9.00 -12.43 0.35
CA ASP A 165 10.39 -11.96 0.35
C ASP A 165 11.33 -12.84 -0.47
N ARG A 166 10.81 -13.88 -1.13
CA ARG A 166 11.57 -14.82 -1.98
C ARG A 166 10.80 -15.07 -3.26
N VAL A 167 10.31 -16.29 -3.46
CA VAL A 167 9.60 -16.72 -4.66
C VAL A 167 8.16 -17.07 -4.30
N VAL A 168 7.22 -16.66 -5.15
CA VAL A 168 5.82 -17.08 -5.11
C VAL A 168 5.45 -17.76 -6.40
N THR A 169 4.78 -18.90 -6.27
CA THR A 169 4.38 -19.76 -7.38
C THR A 169 2.88 -19.93 -7.43
N VAL A 170 2.38 -20.19 -8.63
CA VAL A 170 1.03 -20.67 -8.92
C VAL A 170 1.12 -22.11 -9.41
N LYS A 171 0.25 -22.98 -8.91
CA LYS A 171 0.07 -24.35 -9.37
C LYS A 171 -1.32 -24.51 -9.98
N ASP A 172 -1.41 -25.01 -11.21
CA ASP A 172 -2.67 -25.38 -11.84
C ASP A 172 -3.23 -26.66 -11.20
N VAL A 173 -4.49 -26.64 -10.78
CA VAL A 173 -5.12 -27.77 -10.10
C VAL A 173 -5.43 -28.91 -11.08
N SER A 174 -5.58 -28.62 -12.37
CA SER A 174 -5.97 -29.60 -13.38
C SER A 174 -4.84 -30.52 -13.83
N ASP A 175 -3.64 -29.98 -14.00
CA ASP A 175 -2.46 -30.72 -14.49
C ASP A 175 -1.27 -30.71 -13.50
N GLY A 176 -1.37 -29.96 -12.40
CA GLY A 176 -0.34 -29.84 -11.40
C GLY A 176 0.85 -28.97 -11.80
N LYS A 177 0.83 -28.33 -12.98
CA LYS A 177 1.92 -27.51 -13.49
C LYS A 177 2.13 -26.29 -12.61
N GLN A 178 3.39 -26.05 -12.24
CA GLN A 178 3.79 -24.92 -11.41
C GLN A 178 4.51 -23.85 -12.23
N THR A 179 4.18 -22.58 -11.96
CA THR A 179 4.79 -21.40 -12.59
C THR A 179 5.18 -20.40 -11.52
N VAL A 180 6.35 -19.78 -11.63
CA VAL A 180 6.76 -18.66 -10.79
C VAL A 180 6.00 -17.40 -11.25
N ILE A 181 5.32 -16.73 -10.32
CA ILE A 181 4.61 -15.47 -10.62
C ILE A 181 5.31 -14.25 -10.03
N TYR A 182 6.19 -14.45 -9.04
CA TYR A 182 6.93 -13.36 -8.42
C TYR A 182 8.27 -13.87 -7.86
N ASP A 183 9.32 -13.12 -8.11
CA ASP A 183 10.64 -13.27 -7.51
C ASP A 183 11.08 -11.94 -6.89
N ALA A 184 11.28 -11.93 -5.57
CA ALA A 184 11.65 -10.74 -4.80
C ALA A 184 13.04 -10.22 -5.17
N LYS A 185 13.99 -11.10 -5.52
CA LYS A 185 15.33 -10.66 -5.93
C LYS A 185 15.22 -9.87 -7.22
N GLU A 186 14.46 -10.37 -8.19
CA GLU A 186 14.23 -9.66 -9.46
C GLU A 186 13.48 -8.34 -9.22
N ALA A 187 12.36 -8.39 -8.51
CA ALA A 187 11.52 -7.23 -8.24
C ALA A 187 12.23 -6.11 -7.47
N LEU A 188 13.19 -6.45 -6.59
CA LEU A 188 13.88 -5.48 -5.75
C LEU A 188 15.22 -5.00 -6.33
N SER A 189 15.90 -5.81 -7.16
CA SER A 189 17.26 -5.52 -7.65
C SER A 189 17.40 -4.20 -8.43
N GLY A 190 16.31 -3.70 -9.03
CA GLY A 190 16.29 -2.47 -9.82
C GLY A 190 15.63 -1.26 -9.13
N LEU A 191 15.27 -1.37 -7.86
CA LEU A 191 14.62 -0.26 -7.15
C LEU A 191 15.63 0.85 -6.85
N LYS A 192 15.30 2.05 -7.33
CA LYS A 192 16.06 3.27 -7.04
C LYS A 192 15.24 4.12 -6.10
N THR A 193 15.86 4.59 -5.03
CA THR A 193 15.26 5.60 -4.16
C THR A 193 14.98 6.85 -4.99
N PRO A 194 13.73 7.37 -4.98
CA PRO A 194 13.42 8.64 -5.62
C PRO A 194 14.32 9.75 -5.08
N ILE A 195 14.73 10.65 -5.97
CA ILE A 195 15.58 11.81 -5.62
C ILE A 195 14.73 13.06 -5.78
N LEU A 196 14.81 13.95 -4.78
CA LEU A 196 14.22 15.27 -4.87
C LEU A 196 14.96 16.09 -5.94
N LYS A 197 14.27 16.42 -7.04
CA LYS A 197 14.88 17.11 -8.18
C LYS A 197 14.86 18.64 -8.04
N ASP A 198 13.81 19.19 -7.46
CA ASP A 198 13.58 20.64 -7.41
C ASP A 198 13.04 21.04 -6.04
N PRO A 199 13.93 21.27 -5.05
CA PRO A 199 13.53 21.67 -3.71
C PRO A 199 12.78 23.02 -3.67
N GLU A 200 13.05 23.92 -4.62
CA GLU A 200 12.48 25.29 -4.63
C GLU A 200 11.02 25.31 -5.08
N ARG A 201 10.59 24.27 -5.82
CA ARG A 201 9.21 24.11 -6.30
C ARG A 201 8.31 23.29 -5.39
N LEU A 202 8.84 22.78 -4.28
CA LEU A 202 8.04 22.00 -3.34
C LEU A 202 6.97 22.88 -2.69
N TRP A 203 5.75 22.35 -2.61
CA TRP A 203 4.71 23.03 -1.83
C TRP A 203 5.02 22.92 -0.33
N ALA A 204 4.59 23.92 0.43
CA ALA A 204 4.70 23.89 1.89
C ALA A 204 3.94 22.71 2.53
N SER A 205 2.97 22.14 1.81
CA SER A 205 2.24 20.93 2.22
C SER A 205 3.01 19.64 1.96
N GLU A 206 4.10 19.64 1.19
CA GLU A 206 4.77 18.40 0.85
C GLU A 206 5.49 17.77 2.05
N SER A 207 5.37 16.45 2.22
CA SER A 207 5.96 15.69 3.34
C SER A 207 7.46 15.96 3.52
N SER A 208 8.19 16.13 2.40
CA SER A 208 9.62 16.44 2.38
C SER A 208 9.94 17.80 2.98
N VAL A 209 9.01 18.75 2.95
CA VAL A 209 9.09 20.09 3.56
C VAL A 209 8.59 20.04 4.99
N VAL A 210 7.38 19.50 5.22
CA VAL A 210 6.74 19.41 6.55
C VAL A 210 7.67 18.74 7.56
N TRP A 211 8.29 17.63 7.17
CA TRP A 211 9.14 16.82 8.04
C TRP A 211 10.64 17.02 7.81
N ALA A 212 11.04 18.08 7.08
CA ALA A 212 12.44 18.32 6.70
C ALA A 212 13.36 18.42 7.92
N GLU A 213 13.00 19.26 8.89
CA GLU A 213 13.82 19.52 10.08
C GLU A 213 13.88 18.31 11.01
N VAL A 214 12.74 17.64 11.22
CA VAL A 214 12.65 16.38 11.99
C VAL A 214 13.59 15.34 11.37
N SER A 215 13.49 15.13 10.05
CA SER A 215 14.30 14.15 9.33
C SER A 215 15.79 14.49 9.35
N LYS A 216 16.16 15.76 9.17
CA LYS A 216 17.55 16.23 9.27
C LYS A 216 18.15 15.94 10.64
N ASN A 217 17.40 16.20 11.72
CA ASN A 217 17.87 15.97 13.08
C ASN A 217 17.96 14.47 13.41
N ILE A 218 17.02 13.64 12.94
CA ILE A 218 17.10 12.16 13.05
C ILE A 218 18.33 11.62 12.34
N LEU A 219 18.58 12.04 11.09
CA LEU A 219 19.74 11.61 10.31
C LEU A 219 21.06 12.03 10.97
N SER A 220 21.07 13.18 11.64
CA SER A 220 22.22 13.68 12.41
C SER A 220 22.32 13.10 13.83
N LYS A 221 21.40 12.20 14.22
CA LYS A 221 21.30 11.60 15.57
C LYS A 221 21.11 12.62 16.71
N CYS A 222 20.59 13.81 16.40
CA CYS A 222 20.26 14.86 17.36
C CYS A 222 18.82 14.69 17.86
N TRP A 223 18.60 13.75 18.79
CA TRP A 223 17.25 13.35 19.21
C TRP A 223 16.44 14.47 19.89
N ASP A 224 17.08 15.32 20.69
CA ASP A 224 16.39 16.43 21.36
C ASP A 224 15.84 17.43 20.34
N LYS A 225 16.68 17.84 19.37
CA LYS A 225 16.27 18.72 18.27
C LYS A 225 15.20 18.08 17.38
N ALA A 226 15.28 16.77 17.13
CA ALA A 226 14.25 16.06 16.38
C ALA A 226 12.90 16.09 17.11
N ARG A 227 12.91 15.94 18.44
CA ARG A 227 11.71 16.03 19.27
C ARG A 227 11.13 17.45 19.27
N GLU A 228 11.95 18.47 19.45
CA GLU A 228 11.53 19.88 19.39
C GLU A 228 10.88 20.22 18.05
N ALA A 229 11.54 19.88 16.94
CA ALA A 229 11.01 20.10 15.60
C ALA A 229 9.69 19.35 15.36
N LYS A 230 9.58 18.10 15.84
CA LYS A 230 8.35 17.31 15.74
C LYS A 230 7.21 17.97 16.54
N THR A 231 7.48 18.41 17.77
CA THR A 231 6.50 19.11 18.60
C THR A 231 6.04 20.41 17.94
N ALA A 232 6.93 21.15 17.29
CA ALA A 232 6.56 22.38 16.57
C ALA A 232 5.57 22.12 15.43
N VAL A 233 5.76 21.06 14.63
CA VAL A 233 4.82 20.65 13.57
C VAL A 233 3.46 20.27 14.17
N GLU A 234 3.45 19.45 15.22
CA GLU A 234 2.21 18.95 15.86
C GLU A 234 1.45 20.05 16.62
N GLU A 235 2.13 21.03 17.20
CA GLU A 235 1.47 22.17 17.85
C GLU A 235 0.81 23.08 16.81
N LYS A 236 1.50 23.37 15.71
CA LYS A 236 0.96 24.16 14.61
C LYS A 236 -0.29 23.51 14.02
N GLU A 237 -0.30 22.19 13.85
CA GLU A 237 -1.50 21.47 13.42
C GLU A 237 -2.66 21.62 14.42
N ARG A 238 -2.38 21.51 15.72
CA ARG A 238 -3.38 21.68 16.79
C ARG A 238 -3.92 23.12 16.86
N GLU A 239 -3.12 24.12 16.55
CA GLU A 239 -3.55 25.52 16.43
C GLU A 239 -4.47 25.71 15.21
N LEU A 240 -4.05 25.25 14.03
CA LEU A 240 -4.86 25.34 12.80
C LEU A 240 -6.19 24.58 12.92
N LEU A 241 -6.23 23.50 13.68
CA LEU A 241 -7.49 22.80 14.00
C LEU A 241 -8.40 23.67 14.87
N ARG A 242 -7.87 24.27 15.94
CA ARG A 242 -8.63 25.16 16.84
C ARG A 242 -9.19 26.36 16.10
N GLU A 243 -8.40 26.98 15.23
CA GLU A 243 -8.84 28.11 14.41
C GLU A 243 -10.01 27.76 13.49
N ARG A 244 -9.92 26.62 12.78
CA ARG A 244 -11.00 26.16 11.90
C ARG A 244 -12.27 25.83 12.68
N MET A 245 -12.14 25.16 13.83
CA MET A 245 -13.27 24.90 14.72
C MET A 245 -13.93 26.18 15.21
N ALA A 246 -13.14 27.19 15.60
CA ALA A 246 -13.67 28.48 16.04
C ALA A 246 -14.43 29.22 14.93
N LYS A 247 -14.03 29.03 13.66
CA LYS A 247 -14.70 29.60 12.48
C LYS A 247 -15.86 28.74 11.95
N GLY A 248 -16.04 27.52 12.45
CA GLY A 248 -17.00 26.56 11.90
C GLY A 248 -16.64 26.08 10.49
N GLU A 249 -15.37 26.16 10.09
CA GLU A 249 -14.90 25.77 8.76
C GLU A 249 -14.73 24.25 8.66
N ILE A 250 -15.29 23.67 7.59
CA ILE A 250 -15.12 22.26 7.26
C ILE A 250 -13.85 22.12 6.41
N TRP A 251 -13.00 21.15 6.76
CA TRP A 251 -11.85 20.80 5.93
C TRP A 251 -12.29 20.20 4.60
N VAL A 252 -11.75 20.73 3.50
CA VAL A 252 -11.93 20.17 2.16
C VAL A 252 -10.55 19.87 1.59
N PRO A 253 -10.24 18.61 1.24
CA PRO A 253 -8.96 18.28 0.62
C PRO A 253 -8.81 18.99 -0.75
N LYS A 254 -7.57 19.28 -1.12
CA LYS A 254 -7.24 20.02 -2.35
C LYS A 254 -7.33 19.17 -3.60
N HIS A 255 -6.94 17.89 -3.51
CA HIS A 255 -6.75 17.02 -4.67
C HIS A 255 -7.76 15.88 -4.74
N PHE A 256 -8.52 15.66 -3.67
CA PHE A 256 -9.49 14.57 -3.56
C PHE A 256 -10.84 15.06 -3.05
N THR A 257 -11.91 14.46 -3.57
CA THR A 257 -13.28 14.65 -3.07
C THR A 257 -13.62 13.52 -2.13
N VAL A 258 -14.03 13.85 -0.90
CA VAL A 258 -14.49 12.84 0.07
C VAL A 258 -15.97 12.54 -0.19
N SER A 259 -16.29 11.29 -0.51
CA SER A 259 -17.66 10.79 -0.56
C SER A 259 -17.95 9.91 0.66
N GLN A 260 -19.05 10.17 1.36
CA GLN A 260 -19.56 9.29 2.41
C GLN A 260 -20.58 8.34 1.77
N ASN A 261 -20.20 7.08 1.55
CA ASN A 261 -21.15 6.04 1.19
C ASN A 261 -21.87 5.57 2.47
N THR A 262 -23.13 5.96 2.64
CA THR A 262 -24.01 5.54 3.75
C THR A 262 -24.53 4.09 3.64
N ASN A 263 -24.13 3.34 2.60
CA ASN A 263 -24.61 1.98 2.33
C ASN A 263 -23.56 0.90 2.64
N VAL A 264 -23.15 0.78 3.89
CA VAL A 264 -22.48 -0.42 4.40
C VAL A 264 -23.34 -0.96 5.55
N ILE A 265 -24.31 -1.82 5.20
CA ILE A 265 -24.99 -2.74 6.13
C ILE A 265 -24.36 -4.12 5.90
#